data_AF-A0A8X7CAT0-F1
#
_entry.id   AF-A0A8X7CAT0-F1
#
_cell.length_a   1.000
_cell.length_b   1.000
_cell.length_c   1.000
_cell.angle_alpha   90.00
_cell.angle_beta   90.00
_cell.angle_gamma   90.00
#
_symmetry.space_group_name_H-M   'P 1'
#
loop_
_entity.id
_entity.type
_entity.pdbx_description
1 polymer ?
#
loop_
_entity_poly.entity_id
_entity_poly.type
_entity_poly.pdbx_seq_one_letter_code
_entity_poly.pdbx_strand_id
1 'polypeptide(L)'
;MLSGSAYRSTRLVLAFSLLCWISHIPQIACVAEYKSGPKNYEDFFNRGVKVSSKAAREKLPNQIEKSKVDVLGAVLKKQVESLRKSSNKELELVFLIDSSASVGAENFFNELKFVKKLLADFTVEYNATRVSVITFSSRNRVVKHIDHVSEVSVNNHKCSLFEEQLPTITYQGGGTYTLGAVLQAQDLNTYIYPAAFYELIQFN
;
A
#
# COMPACT_ATOMS: atom_id res chain seq x y z
N MET A 1 30.72 -24.44 -57.98
CA MET A 1 31.52 -23.85 -56.89
C MET A 1 30.60 -23.60 -55.70
N LEU A 2 31.14 -23.83 -54.50
CA LEU A 2 30.52 -24.15 -53.20
C LEU A 2 29.55 -23.12 -52.61
N SER A 3 28.47 -23.62 -51.97
CA SER A 3 28.07 -23.41 -50.56
C SER A 3 26.65 -24.03 -50.39
N GLY A 4 26.37 -25.09 -49.63
CA GLY A 4 26.65 -25.32 -48.20
C GLY A 4 25.73 -24.41 -47.36
N SER A 5 24.80 -24.83 -46.49
CA SER A 5 24.50 -26.11 -45.85
C SER A 5 23.01 -26.16 -45.48
N ALA A 6 22.40 -27.33 -45.66
CA ALA A 6 21.19 -27.73 -44.93
C ALA A 6 21.54 -27.98 -43.45
N TYR A 7 20.56 -27.90 -42.54
CA TYR A 7 20.11 -29.06 -41.75
C TYR A 7 19.00 -28.65 -40.77
N ARG A 8 17.79 -29.10 -41.10
CA ARG A 8 16.65 -29.27 -40.21
C ARG A 8 16.95 -30.49 -39.34
N SER A 9 16.86 -30.36 -38.01
CA SER A 9 16.94 -31.51 -37.11
C SER A 9 15.83 -31.46 -36.07
N THR A 10 14.74 -32.14 -36.39
CA THR A 10 13.80 -32.74 -35.45
C THR A 10 14.51 -33.84 -34.67
N ARG A 11 14.35 -33.88 -33.34
CA ARG A 11 14.19 -35.14 -32.59
C ARG A 11 13.63 -34.91 -31.18
N LEU A 12 12.51 -35.60 -30.98
CA LEU A 12 11.75 -35.91 -29.78
C LEU A 12 12.37 -37.16 -29.12
N VAL A 13 12.63 -37.17 -27.81
CA VAL A 13 12.66 -38.42 -27.01
C VAL A 13 12.18 -38.19 -25.57
N LEU A 14 11.00 -38.78 -25.33
CA LEU A 14 10.35 -39.42 -24.17
C LEU A 14 10.96 -39.47 -22.75
N ALA A 15 10.00 -39.53 -21.82
CA ALA A 15 10.06 -39.56 -20.35
C ALA A 15 10.28 -40.97 -19.73
N PHE A 16 10.09 -41.00 -18.39
CA PHE A 16 10.24 -42.06 -17.36
C PHE A 16 11.61 -42.03 -16.65
N SER A 17 11.75 -42.02 -15.33
CA SER A 17 10.84 -42.37 -14.22
C SER A 17 11.41 -41.89 -12.86
N LEU A 18 10.51 -41.46 -11.98
CA LEU A 18 10.47 -41.66 -10.52
C LEU A 18 11.81 -41.77 -9.75
N LEU A 19 12.12 -40.74 -8.95
CA LEU A 19 12.26 -40.77 -7.49
C LEU A 19 13.01 -39.51 -7.03
N CYS A 20 12.28 -38.46 -6.65
CA CYS A 20 12.75 -37.53 -5.63
C CYS A 20 11.60 -37.31 -4.66
N TRP A 21 11.54 -38.18 -3.66
CA TRP A 21 10.84 -37.95 -2.42
C TRP A 21 11.65 -36.93 -1.62
N ILE A 22 11.04 -35.80 -1.28
CA ILE A 22 10.94 -35.18 0.06
C ILE A 22 10.56 -33.70 -0.10
N SER A 23 9.48 -33.32 0.58
CA SER A 23 8.88 -31.96 0.76
C SER A 23 8.43 -31.27 -0.54
N HIS A 24 7.19 -31.47 -1.00
CA HIS A 24 6.00 -30.76 -0.49
C HIS A 24 6.33 -29.32 -0.04
N ILE A 25 6.60 -28.43 -1.01
CA ILE A 25 6.20 -27.04 -0.87
C ILE A 25 4.75 -27.00 -1.33
N PRO A 26 3.75 -26.93 -0.44
CA PRO A 26 2.51 -26.33 -0.87
C PRO A 26 2.88 -24.87 -1.11
N GLN A 27 2.91 -24.45 -2.38
CA GLN A 27 2.40 -23.13 -2.68
C GLN A 27 0.95 -23.19 -2.18
N ILE A 28 0.76 -22.87 -0.90
CA ILE A 28 -0.55 -22.64 -0.34
C ILE A 28 -1.05 -21.51 -1.20
N ALA A 29 -1.95 -21.88 -2.09
CA ALA A 29 -2.84 -21.00 -2.77
C ALA A 29 -3.38 -20.02 -1.73
N CYS A 30 -2.79 -18.84 -1.66
CA CYS A 30 -3.47 -17.67 -1.14
C CYS A 30 -4.50 -17.24 -2.19
N VAL A 31 -5.41 -18.17 -2.50
CA VAL A 31 -6.81 -17.82 -2.72
C VAL A 31 -7.49 -17.88 -1.34
N ALA A 32 -6.87 -17.26 -0.34
CA ALA A 32 -7.69 -16.46 0.54
C ALA A 32 -8.05 -15.27 -0.35
N GLU A 33 -9.22 -15.35 -0.99
CA GLU A 33 -9.97 -14.18 -1.38
C GLU A 33 -9.93 -13.30 -0.13
N TYR A 34 -9.02 -12.32 -0.08
CA TYR A 34 -9.09 -11.26 0.91
C TYR A 34 -10.44 -10.65 0.59
N LYS A 35 -11.47 -11.08 1.33
CA LYS A 35 -12.83 -10.63 1.14
C LYS A 35 -12.73 -9.14 1.33
N SER A 36 -12.67 -8.41 0.21
CA SER A 36 -12.65 -6.97 0.22
C SER A 36 -13.87 -6.61 1.03
N GLY A 37 -13.67 -6.18 2.27
CA GLY A 37 -14.75 -5.68 3.10
C GLY A 37 -15.50 -4.61 2.32
N PRO A 38 -16.74 -4.26 2.71
CA PRO A 38 -17.53 -3.28 1.99
C PRO A 38 -16.63 -2.09 1.60
N LYS A 39 -16.54 -1.81 0.28
CA LYS A 39 -15.68 -0.78 -0.33
C LYS A 39 -16.09 0.65 0.05
N ASN A 40 -16.86 0.77 1.13
CA ASN A 40 -17.44 1.98 1.64
C ASN A 40 -16.42 2.65 2.57
N TYR A 41 -15.62 3.52 1.96
CA TYR A 41 -14.65 4.39 2.63
C TYR A 41 -15.32 5.54 3.38
N GLU A 42 -16.62 5.81 3.14
CA GLU A 42 -17.39 6.84 3.83
C GLU A 42 -17.39 6.63 5.36
N ASP A 43 -17.42 5.37 5.81
CA ASP A 43 -17.34 5.04 7.25
C ASP A 43 -15.98 5.37 7.88
N PHE A 44 -14.94 5.54 7.07
CA PHE A 44 -13.64 6.02 7.55
C PHE A 44 -13.61 7.55 7.58
N PHE A 45 -14.10 8.19 6.52
CA PHE A 45 -14.18 9.65 6.41
C PHE A 45 -15.11 10.28 7.46
N ASN A 46 -16.16 9.56 7.85
CA ASN A 46 -17.12 10.00 8.86
C ASN A 46 -16.64 9.81 10.32
N ARG A 47 -15.47 9.18 10.57
CA ARG A 47 -14.94 8.96 11.94
C ARG A 47 -14.16 10.15 12.52
N GLY A 48 -13.89 11.19 11.72
CA GLY A 48 -13.15 12.38 12.15
C GLY A 48 -13.85 13.29 13.17
N VAL A 49 -15.06 12.96 13.65
CA VAL A 49 -15.79 13.78 14.63
C VAL A 49 -16.00 13.00 15.93
N LYS A 50 -15.04 13.10 16.86
CA LYS A 50 -15.30 12.81 18.28
C LYS A 50 -15.40 14.11 19.07
N VAL A 51 -16.60 14.69 19.09
CA VAL A 51 -16.97 15.62 20.17
C VAL A 51 -17.38 14.77 21.37
N SER A 52 -16.48 14.69 22.36
CA SER A 52 -16.80 14.15 23.69
C SER A 52 -17.97 14.96 24.26
N SER A 53 -19.15 14.36 24.28
CA SER A 53 -20.36 14.98 24.77
C SER A 53 -20.38 14.92 26.29
N LYS A 54 -20.01 16.03 26.93
CA LYS A 54 -20.59 16.39 28.23
C LYS A 54 -20.97 17.86 28.24
N ALA A 55 -22.26 18.06 28.50
CA ALA A 55 -23.01 19.32 28.65
C ALA A 55 -23.40 20.05 27.36
N ALA A 56 -24.71 20.04 27.10
CA ALA A 56 -25.41 20.76 26.06
C ALA A 56 -25.16 22.29 26.14
N ARG A 57 -24.77 22.90 25.01
CA ARG A 57 -25.00 24.32 24.75
C ARG A 57 -24.96 24.59 23.23
N GLU A 58 -26.05 25.18 22.74
CA GLU A 58 -26.28 25.82 21.44
C GLU A 58 -25.92 25.10 20.12
N LYS A 59 -26.97 24.78 19.36
CA LYS A 59 -26.93 24.40 17.94
C LYS A 59 -26.33 25.53 17.09
N LEU A 60 -25.13 25.30 16.56
CA LEU A 60 -24.64 25.54 15.18
C LEU A 60 -23.15 25.94 15.21
N PRO A 61 -22.23 24.97 15.05
CA PRO A 61 -21.23 25.09 13.99
C PRO A 61 -20.74 23.71 13.48
N ASN A 62 -21.59 22.88 12.86
CA ASN A 62 -21.16 21.58 12.30
C ASN A 62 -21.53 21.39 10.80
N GLN A 63 -22.02 22.46 10.15
CA GLN A 63 -22.33 22.44 8.71
C GLN A 63 -21.06 22.70 7.88
N ILE A 64 -20.21 23.64 8.33
CA ILE A 64 -18.98 24.04 7.64
C ILE A 64 -17.95 22.89 7.68
N GLU A 65 -17.76 22.23 8.82
CA GLU A 65 -16.83 21.10 8.93
C GLU A 65 -17.29 19.89 8.10
N LYS A 66 -18.58 19.56 8.17
CA LYS A 66 -19.16 18.52 7.31
C LYS A 66 -18.93 18.83 5.82
N SER A 67 -19.16 20.08 5.39
CA SER A 67 -18.92 20.47 3.99
C SER A 67 -17.45 20.38 3.55
N LYS A 68 -16.48 20.60 4.45
CA LYS A 68 -15.05 20.44 4.14
C LYS A 68 -14.66 18.96 4.02
N VAL A 69 -15.17 18.12 4.93
CA VAL A 69 -14.97 16.67 4.89
C VAL A 69 -15.59 16.08 3.63
N ASP A 70 -16.80 16.51 3.26
CA ASP A 70 -17.49 16.04 2.05
C ASP A 70 -16.70 16.40 0.77
N VAL A 71 -16.16 17.63 0.69
CA VAL A 71 -15.34 18.07 -0.44
C VAL A 71 -14.02 17.30 -0.52
N LEU A 72 -13.29 17.18 0.59
CA LEU A 72 -12.01 16.47 0.63
C LEU A 72 -12.20 14.97 0.36
N GLY A 73 -13.26 14.38 0.91
CA GLY A 73 -13.64 13.00 0.64
C GLY A 73 -13.95 12.76 -0.83
N ALA A 74 -14.67 13.68 -1.49
CA ALA A 74 -14.96 13.58 -2.92
C ALA A 74 -13.70 13.71 -3.80
N VAL A 75 -12.78 14.63 -3.46
CA VAL A 75 -11.50 14.79 -4.18
C VAL A 75 -10.66 13.52 -4.04
N LEU A 76 -10.47 13.04 -2.82
CA LEU A 76 -9.69 11.84 -2.54
C LEU A 76 -10.31 10.60 -3.19
N LYS A 77 -11.64 10.45 -3.14
CA LYS A 77 -12.37 9.37 -3.82
C LYS A 77 -12.10 9.37 -5.32
N LYS A 78 -12.13 10.53 -5.97
CA LYS A 78 -11.83 10.66 -7.39
C LYS A 78 -10.38 10.26 -7.71
N GLN A 79 -9.43 10.62 -6.85
CA GLN A 79 -8.02 10.20 -6.99
C GLN A 79 -7.88 8.69 -6.84
N VAL A 80 -8.46 8.12 -5.78
CA VAL A 80 -8.46 6.66 -5.54
C VAL A 80 -9.10 5.90 -6.69
N GLU A 81 -10.21 6.39 -7.24
CA GLU A 81 -10.84 5.79 -8.43
C GLU A 81 -9.96 5.87 -9.68
N SER A 82 -9.22 6.98 -9.84
CA SER A 82 -8.24 7.11 -10.93
C SER A 82 -7.10 6.11 -10.77
N LEU A 83 -6.53 5.99 -9.56
CA LEU A 83 -5.47 5.01 -9.25
C LEU A 83 -5.93 3.57 -9.48
N ARG A 84 -7.17 3.23 -9.12
CA ARG A 84 -7.75 1.90 -9.36
C ARG A 84 -7.86 1.59 -10.85
N LYS A 85 -8.18 2.56 -11.70
CA LYS A 85 -8.21 2.35 -13.16
C LYS A 85 -6.82 2.04 -13.72
N SER A 86 -5.75 2.47 -13.05
CA SER A 86 -4.37 2.15 -13.39
C SER A 86 -3.81 0.90 -12.69
N SER A 87 -4.58 0.18 -11.84
CA SER A 87 -4.05 -0.92 -11.01
C SER A 87 -3.53 -2.14 -11.80
N ASN A 88 -3.84 -2.24 -13.09
CA ASN A 88 -3.31 -3.26 -14.00
C ASN A 88 -2.03 -2.81 -14.72
N LYS A 89 -1.47 -1.66 -14.35
CA LYS A 89 -0.19 -1.14 -14.80
C LYS A 89 0.81 -1.16 -13.64
N GLU A 90 2.09 -1.08 -13.96
CA GLU A 90 3.15 -0.82 -12.99
C GLU A 90 2.83 0.50 -12.26
N LEU A 91 2.52 0.40 -10.97
CA LEU A 91 2.12 1.50 -10.10
C LEU A 91 2.91 1.40 -8.80
N GLU A 92 3.49 2.49 -8.34
CA GLU A 92 4.07 2.56 -6.99
C GLU A 92 3.29 3.50 -6.09
N LEU A 93 2.98 2.99 -4.89
CA LEU A 93 2.29 3.75 -3.85
C LEU A 93 3.21 3.92 -2.65
N VAL A 94 3.50 5.17 -2.29
CA VAL A 94 4.32 5.51 -1.11
C VAL A 94 3.43 6.21 -0.09
N PHE A 95 3.26 5.58 1.08
CA PHE A 95 2.46 6.11 2.18
C PHE A 95 3.35 6.75 3.23
N LEU A 96 3.06 8.01 3.55
CA LEU A 96 3.67 8.72 4.68
C LEU A 96 2.63 8.80 5.80
N ILE A 97 2.89 8.13 6.92
CA ILE A 97 1.96 8.01 8.04
C ILE A 97 2.53 8.78 9.24
N ASP A 98 1.79 9.77 9.74
CA ASP A 98 2.22 10.55 10.89
C ASP A 98 1.94 9.76 12.18
N SER A 99 3.00 9.51 12.95
CA SER A 99 2.98 8.81 14.24
C SER A 99 3.28 9.75 15.41
N SER A 100 3.17 11.07 15.20
CA SER A 100 3.40 12.10 16.20
C SER A 100 2.40 12.03 17.37
N ALA A 101 2.77 12.67 18.48
CA ALA A 101 1.94 12.71 19.68
C ALA A 101 0.59 13.42 19.45
N SER A 102 0.54 14.40 18.54
CA SER A 102 -0.68 15.13 18.18
C SER A 102 -1.69 14.27 17.43
N VAL A 103 -1.22 13.29 16.65
CA VAL A 103 -2.10 12.31 15.98
C VAL A 103 -2.71 11.38 17.01
N GLY A 104 -1.87 10.82 17.89
CA GLY A 104 -2.29 9.85 18.90
C GLY A 104 -2.51 8.44 18.34
N ALA A 105 -2.44 7.44 19.21
CA ALA A 105 -2.45 6.03 18.80
C ALA A 105 -3.72 5.62 18.04
N GLU A 106 -4.89 6.12 18.45
CA GLU A 106 -6.17 5.77 17.80
C GLU A 106 -6.19 6.22 16.33
N ASN A 107 -5.82 7.48 16.06
CA ASN A 107 -5.83 8.01 14.70
C ASN A 107 -4.75 7.35 13.84
N PHE A 108 -3.58 7.09 14.41
CA PHE A 108 -2.53 6.35 13.72
C PHE A 108 -2.99 4.96 13.24
N PHE A 109 -3.66 4.18 14.10
CA PHE A 109 -4.20 2.88 13.69
C PHE A 109 -5.37 3.01 12.71
N ASN A 110 -6.13 4.11 12.77
CA ASN A 110 -7.11 4.41 11.74
C ASN A 110 -6.41 4.66 10.39
N GLU A 111 -5.36 5.48 10.33
CA GLU A 111 -4.59 5.72 9.09
C GLU A 111 -4.02 4.42 8.51
N LEU A 112 -3.40 3.55 9.33
CA LEU A 112 -2.94 2.23 8.88
C LEU A 112 -4.09 1.36 8.35
N LYS A 113 -5.26 1.42 8.99
CA LYS A 113 -6.46 0.71 8.52
C LYS A 113 -6.96 1.26 7.18
N PHE A 114 -6.85 2.57 6.95
CA PHE A 114 -7.16 3.17 5.65
C PHE A 114 -6.19 2.65 4.59
N VAL A 115 -4.88 2.63 4.85
CA VAL A 115 -3.88 2.08 3.93
C VAL A 115 -4.22 0.63 3.57
N LYS A 116 -4.49 -0.23 4.57
CA LYS A 116 -4.90 -1.63 4.33
C LYS A 116 -6.17 -1.73 3.48
N LYS A 117 -7.19 -0.89 3.75
CA LYS A 117 -8.43 -0.87 2.96
C LYS A 117 -8.22 -0.38 1.53
N LEU A 118 -7.39 0.63 1.34
CA LEU A 118 -7.10 1.16 0.01
C LEU A 118 -6.39 0.10 -0.84
N LEU A 119 -5.32 -0.49 -0.29
CA LEU A 119 -4.54 -1.53 -0.95
C LEU A 119 -5.32 -2.81 -1.23
N ALA A 120 -6.47 -3.02 -0.55
CA ALA A 120 -7.36 -4.13 -0.85
C ALA A 120 -7.89 -4.11 -2.29
N ASP A 121 -7.95 -2.95 -2.95
CA ASP A 121 -8.39 -2.83 -4.34
C ASP A 121 -7.25 -2.92 -5.37
N PHE A 122 -5.99 -3.07 -4.95
CA PHE A 122 -4.83 -3.13 -5.84
C PHE A 122 -4.24 -4.54 -5.94
N THR A 123 -3.67 -4.89 -7.09
CA THR A 123 -2.89 -6.11 -7.27
C THR A 123 -1.45 -5.83 -6.83
N VAL A 124 -1.14 -6.11 -5.57
CA VAL A 124 0.19 -5.86 -5.00
C VAL A 124 1.11 -7.05 -5.28
N GLU A 125 2.07 -6.84 -6.18
CA GLU A 125 3.08 -7.80 -6.62
C GLU A 125 4.34 -7.07 -7.13
N TYR A 126 5.45 -7.82 -7.25
CA TYR A 126 6.75 -7.27 -7.68
C TYR A 126 6.77 -6.66 -9.09
N ASN A 127 5.85 -7.06 -9.96
CA ASN A 127 5.73 -6.61 -11.36
C ASN A 127 4.38 -5.90 -11.65
N ALA A 128 3.65 -5.50 -10.60
CA ALA A 128 2.37 -4.81 -10.71
C ALA A 128 2.36 -3.58 -9.79
N THR A 129 1.50 -3.55 -8.76
CA THR A 129 1.55 -2.50 -7.76
C THR A 129 2.63 -2.79 -6.71
N ARG A 130 3.61 -1.89 -6.55
CA ARG A 130 4.63 -1.95 -5.49
C ARG A 130 4.32 -0.91 -4.42
N VAL A 131 4.56 -1.24 -3.16
CA VAL A 131 4.17 -0.38 -2.02
C VAL A 131 5.36 -0.08 -1.13
N SER A 132 5.48 1.17 -0.68
CA SER A 132 6.31 1.53 0.46
C SER A 132 5.50 2.23 1.54
N VAL A 133 5.78 1.93 2.80
CA VAL A 133 5.13 2.54 3.96
C VAL A 133 6.20 3.12 4.89
N ILE A 134 6.15 4.43 5.08
CA ILE A 134 7.06 5.19 5.92
C ILE A 134 6.24 5.83 7.05
N THR A 135 6.61 5.57 8.30
CA THR A 135 6.08 6.31 9.44
C THR A 135 7.04 7.41 9.84
N PHE A 136 6.53 8.54 10.31
CA PHE A 136 7.38 9.61 10.84
C PHE A 136 6.82 10.20 12.13
N SER A 137 7.71 10.71 12.99
CA SER A 137 7.34 11.60 14.10
C SER A 137 8.46 12.62 14.31
N SER A 138 9.51 12.29 15.04
CA SER A 138 10.65 13.18 15.30
C SER A 138 11.77 12.99 14.27
N ARG A 139 12.77 13.88 14.28
CA ARG A 139 13.93 13.82 13.36
C ARG A 139 14.66 12.48 13.32
N ASN A 140 14.72 11.79 14.45
CA ASN A 140 15.33 10.46 14.61
C ASN A 140 14.34 9.30 14.47
N ARG A 141 13.09 9.58 14.09
CA ARG A 141 12.00 8.61 13.95
C ARG A 141 11.30 8.80 12.61
N VAL A 142 12.05 8.59 11.54
CA VAL A 142 11.55 8.39 10.18
C VAL A 142 11.93 6.97 9.81
N VAL A 143 10.92 6.10 9.66
CA VAL A 143 11.14 4.65 9.54
C VAL A 143 10.38 4.14 8.32
N LYS A 144 11.11 3.54 7.38
CA LYS A 144 10.57 2.81 6.24
C LYS A 144 10.31 1.37 6.65
N HIS A 145 9.06 1.04 6.96
CA HIS A 145 8.67 -0.29 7.43
C HIS A 145 8.51 -1.30 6.30
N ILE A 146 8.10 -0.80 5.12
CA ILE A 146 7.82 -1.61 3.95
C ILE A 146 8.49 -0.94 2.77
N ASP A 147 9.23 -1.70 1.97
CA ASP A 147 9.92 -1.19 0.79
C ASP A 147 9.89 -2.17 -0.38
N HIS A 148 8.72 -2.37 -0.99
CA HIS A 148 8.65 -3.16 -2.22
C HIS A 148 9.12 -2.37 -3.46
N VAL A 149 9.36 -1.07 -3.31
CA VAL A 149 9.73 -0.17 -4.41
C VAL A 149 11.21 -0.28 -4.73
N SER A 150 12.10 -0.16 -3.73
CA SER A 150 13.53 -0.32 -3.95
C SER A 150 14.00 -1.77 -3.74
N GLU A 151 13.38 -2.53 -2.83
CA GLU A 151 13.72 -3.93 -2.56
C GLU A 151 12.75 -4.89 -3.28
N VAL A 152 12.86 -4.95 -4.61
CA VAL A 152 11.98 -5.79 -5.45
C VAL A 152 12.24 -7.27 -5.20
N SER A 153 11.18 -8.01 -4.86
CA SER A 153 11.24 -9.45 -4.60
C SER A 153 9.93 -10.13 -4.97
N VAL A 154 10.00 -11.36 -5.50
CA VAL A 154 8.82 -12.18 -5.84
C VAL A 154 7.95 -12.51 -4.62
N ASN A 155 8.50 -12.39 -3.40
CA ASN A 155 7.78 -12.60 -2.15
C ASN A 155 7.02 -11.34 -1.68
N ASN A 156 7.19 -10.20 -2.37
CA ASN A 156 6.45 -8.97 -2.11
C ASN A 156 5.06 -9.07 -2.76
N HIS A 157 4.18 -9.86 -2.14
CA HIS A 157 2.82 -10.06 -2.61
C HIS A 157 1.81 -9.62 -1.56
N LYS A 158 0.57 -9.35 -1.99
CA LYS A 158 -0.51 -8.83 -1.13
C LYS A 158 -0.69 -9.56 0.21
N CYS A 159 -0.54 -10.88 0.24
CA CYS A 159 -0.72 -11.66 1.46
C CYS A 159 0.39 -11.42 2.51
N SER A 160 1.68 -11.42 2.11
CA SER A 160 2.78 -11.10 3.02
C SER A 160 2.66 -9.65 3.49
N LEU A 161 2.25 -8.74 2.60
CA LEU A 161 1.95 -7.36 2.98
C LEU A 161 0.88 -7.26 4.09
N PHE A 162 -0.23 -8.00 3.97
CA PHE A 162 -1.41 -7.81 4.83
C PHE A 162 -1.35 -8.56 6.15
N GLU A 163 -0.71 -9.72 6.15
CA GLU A 163 -0.69 -10.65 7.28
C GLU A 163 0.64 -10.62 8.04
N GLU A 164 1.73 -10.19 7.40
CA GLU A 164 3.07 -10.22 8.01
C GLU A 164 3.68 -8.83 8.17
N GLN A 165 3.56 -7.94 7.18
CA GLN A 165 4.26 -6.65 7.19
C GLN A 165 3.46 -5.53 7.88
N LEU A 166 2.27 -5.20 7.38
CA LEU A 166 1.43 -4.12 7.94
C LEU A 166 1.13 -4.29 9.45
N PRO A 167 0.86 -5.51 9.98
CA PRO A 167 0.59 -5.69 11.41
C PRO A 167 1.77 -5.38 12.33
N THR A 168 3.00 -5.34 11.82
CA THR A 168 4.21 -5.06 12.62
C THR A 168 4.42 -3.57 12.90
N ILE A 169 3.71 -2.70 12.17
CA ILE A 169 3.87 -1.25 12.29
C ILE A 169 3.19 -0.77 13.58
N THR A 170 3.97 -0.12 14.45
CA THR A 170 3.53 0.32 15.78
C THR A 170 3.57 1.84 15.93
N TYR A 171 2.68 2.37 16.77
CA TYR A 171 2.65 3.79 17.12
C TYR A 171 3.80 4.15 18.06
N GLN A 172 4.49 5.26 17.80
CA GLN A 172 5.66 5.69 18.57
C GLN A 172 5.47 7.00 19.34
N GLY A 173 4.57 7.88 18.89
CA GLY A 173 4.47 9.25 19.41
C GLY A 173 5.71 10.09 19.11
N GLY A 174 5.66 11.37 19.47
CA GLY A 174 6.78 12.30 19.29
C GLY A 174 6.39 13.68 18.81
N GLY A 175 7.37 14.42 18.31
CA GLY A 175 7.13 15.62 17.51
C GLY A 175 6.70 15.27 16.09
N THR A 176 6.77 16.24 15.19
CA THR A 176 6.38 16.10 13.77
C THR A 176 7.52 16.57 12.87
N TYR A 177 8.00 15.69 11.99
CA TYR A 177 9.14 15.93 11.10
C TYR A 177 8.82 15.50 9.67
N THR A 178 7.81 16.17 9.11
CA THR A 178 7.30 15.93 7.76
C THR A 178 8.38 16.05 6.69
N LEU A 179 9.34 16.98 6.85
CA LEU A 179 10.43 17.15 5.90
C LEU A 179 11.25 15.86 5.72
N GLY A 180 11.59 15.16 6.80
CA GLY A 180 12.35 13.91 6.71
C GLY A 180 11.56 12.80 6.01
N ALA A 181 10.26 12.73 6.24
CA ALA A 181 9.38 11.77 5.57
C ALA A 181 9.32 12.00 4.06
N VAL A 182 9.20 13.26 3.63
CA VAL A 182 9.18 13.62 2.20
C VAL A 182 10.53 13.32 1.55
N LEU A 183 11.65 13.68 2.19
CA LEU A 183 12.98 13.37 1.67
C LEU A 183 13.18 11.85 1.52
N GLN A 184 12.77 11.07 2.53
CA GLN A 184 12.85 9.62 2.49
C GLN A 184 12.04 9.00 1.35
N ALA A 185 10.89 9.59 1.02
CA ALA A 185 10.08 9.17 -0.13
C ALA A 185 10.70 9.61 -1.46
N GLN A 186 11.30 10.81 -1.53
CA GLN A 186 11.99 11.29 -2.73
C GLN A 186 13.16 10.38 -3.14
N ASP A 187 13.87 9.77 -2.17
CA ASP A 187 14.94 8.82 -2.45
C ASP A 187 14.45 7.59 -3.24
N LEU A 188 13.16 7.23 -3.12
CA LEU A 188 12.56 6.12 -3.87
C LEU A 188 12.33 6.44 -5.36
N ASN A 189 12.35 7.72 -5.76
CA ASN A 189 12.11 8.12 -7.15
C ASN A 189 13.11 7.49 -8.14
N THR A 190 14.31 7.14 -7.67
CA THR A 190 15.33 6.49 -8.51
C THR A 190 14.95 5.05 -8.89
N TYR A 191 14.03 4.42 -8.15
CA TYR A 191 13.65 3.01 -8.31
C TYR A 191 12.27 2.83 -8.95
N ILE A 192 11.58 3.94 -9.24
CA ILE A 192 10.23 3.93 -9.76
C ILE A 192 10.26 3.85 -11.29
N TYR A 193 9.34 3.08 -11.86
CA TYR A 193 9.24 2.91 -13.30
C TYR A 193 9.04 4.29 -13.99
N PRO A 194 9.73 4.58 -15.11
CA PRO A 194 9.66 5.89 -15.78
C PRO A 194 8.25 6.33 -16.21
N ALA A 195 7.31 5.39 -16.29
CA ALA A 195 5.92 5.60 -16.71
C ALA A 195 4.89 5.44 -15.57
N ALA A 196 5.33 5.22 -14.33
CA ALA A 196 4.43 4.99 -13.23
C ALA A 196 3.89 6.29 -12.63
N PHE A 197 2.68 6.20 -12.08
CA PHE A 197 1.95 7.32 -11.52
C PHE A 197 2.37 7.50 -10.05
N TYR A 198 3.04 8.60 -9.74
CA TYR A 198 3.44 8.94 -8.37
C TYR A 198 2.29 9.64 -7.65
N GLU A 199 1.82 9.07 -6.54
CA GLU A 199 0.91 9.78 -5.62
C GLU A 199 1.43 9.68 -4.18
N LEU A 200 1.93 10.80 -3.65
CA LEU A 200 2.28 10.94 -2.25
C LEU A 200 1.00 11.14 -1.45
N ILE A 201 0.60 10.11 -0.71
CA ILE A 201 -0.55 10.20 0.19
C ILE A 201 -0.02 10.52 1.58
N GLN A 202 -0.24 11.77 1.99
CA GLN A 202 -0.02 12.23 3.37
C GLN A 202 -1.35 12.28 4.11
N PHE A 203 -1.39 11.69 5.30
CA PHE A 203 -2.46 11.91 6.27
C PHE A 203 -2.01 13.00 7.25
N ASN A 204 -2.91 13.92 7.58
CA ASN A 204 -2.69 15.02 8.52
C ASN A 204 -3.86 15.08 9.50
#